data_AF-A0A3D1CT46-F1
#
_entry.id   AF-A0A3D1CT46-F1
#
_cell.length_a   1.000
_cell.length_b   1.000
_cell.length_c   1.000
_cell.angle_alpha   90.00
_cell.angle_beta   90.00
_cell.angle_gamma   90.00
#
_symmetry.space_group_name_H-M   'P 1'
#
loop_
_entity.id
_entity.type
_entity.pdbx_description
1 polymer ?
#
loop_
_entity_poly.entity_id
_entity_poly.type
_entity_poly.pdbx_seq_one_letter_code
_entity_poly.pdbx_strand_id
1 'polypeptide(L)'
;IYVVQDGKSLTTNDKKLVQNPTCSGKLGTLSDNELITVKQAITSSLKYIKSYTGPSRTWFAYQNSLSEGCNRLSVVISDLPVSIQTAGLLIDLLLRLDKKLCTGGVDDSDGEVGGFIEEVVEVLQEFAKLDPSCVNAFDKLKNRETCFGWEKPLLKTF
;
A
#
# COMPACT_ATOMS: atom_id res chain seq x y z
N ILE A 1 9.19 14.23 18.20
CA ILE A 1 8.51 14.73 16.99
C ILE A 1 7.13 15.20 17.44
N TYR A 2 6.86 16.51 17.36
CA TYR A 2 5.56 17.09 17.74
C TYR A 2 4.72 17.29 16.48
N VAL A 3 3.58 16.61 16.39
CA VAL A 3 2.54 16.90 15.40
C VAL A 3 1.41 17.61 16.14
N VAL A 4 1.13 18.85 15.74
CA VAL A 4 0.04 19.65 16.28
C VAL A 4 -1.25 19.19 15.60
N GLN A 5 -1.97 18.24 16.22
CA GLN A 5 -3.39 18.01 15.93
C GLN A 5 -4.20 19.05 16.71
N ASP A 6 -4.30 20.29 16.23
CA ASP A 6 -5.37 21.28 16.56
C ASP A 6 -6.07 21.16 17.94
N GLY A 7 -5.32 20.94 19.02
CA GLY A 7 -5.82 20.71 20.39
C GLY A 7 -6.54 19.37 20.67
N LYS A 8 -6.57 18.37 19.79
CA LYS A 8 -7.19 17.06 20.04
C LYS A 8 -6.18 16.04 20.57
N SER A 9 -6.58 15.31 21.62
CA SER A 9 -5.76 14.25 22.21
C SER A 9 -5.72 13.04 21.29
N LEU A 10 -4.52 12.56 20.95
CA LEU A 10 -4.30 11.34 20.16
C LEU A 10 -5.05 10.17 20.81
N THR A 11 -5.95 9.55 20.06
CA THR A 11 -6.63 8.33 20.48
C THR A 11 -5.60 7.20 20.63
N THR A 12 -5.93 6.15 21.39
CA THR A 12 -5.04 4.98 21.54
C THR A 12 -4.71 4.31 20.20
N ASN A 13 -5.55 4.47 19.18
CA ASN A 13 -5.28 4.04 17.81
C ASN A 13 -4.32 4.99 17.08
N ASP A 14 -4.38 6.31 17.31
CA ASP A 14 -3.42 7.28 16.75
C ASP A 14 -1.99 7.10 17.30
N LYS A 15 -1.84 6.35 18.41
CA LYS A 15 -0.55 6.01 19.02
C LYS A 15 0.06 4.71 18.49
N LYS A 16 -0.72 3.88 17.79
CA LYS A 16 -0.15 2.73 17.09
C LYS A 16 0.49 3.26 15.81
N LEU A 17 1.82 3.35 15.83
CA LEU A 17 2.61 3.51 14.62
C LEU A 17 2.44 2.21 13.81
N VAL A 18 1.44 2.18 12.93
CA VAL A 18 1.36 1.15 11.90
C VAL A 18 2.35 1.56 10.82
N GLN A 19 3.56 1.01 10.90
CA GLN A 19 4.59 1.24 9.90
C GLN A 19 4.37 0.32 8.69
N ASN A 20 4.03 -0.95 8.96
CA ASN A 20 3.87 -1.97 7.94
C ASN A 20 2.39 -2.38 7.80
N PRO A 21 1.90 -2.65 6.58
CA PRO A 21 0.57 -3.19 6.37
C PRO A 21 0.47 -4.60 6.96
N THR A 22 -0.70 -4.94 7.46
CA THR A 22 -0.99 -6.27 8.04
C THR A 22 -2.33 -6.79 7.53
N CYS A 23 -2.53 -8.12 7.51
CA CYS A 23 -3.86 -8.64 7.25
C CYS A 23 -4.79 -8.40 8.46
N SER A 24 -5.99 -7.87 8.21
CA SER A 24 -7.00 -7.66 9.27
C SER A 24 -7.56 -8.98 9.83
N GLY A 25 -7.46 -10.07 9.06
CA GLY A 25 -8.08 -11.38 9.35
C GLY A 25 -9.61 -11.41 9.21
N LYS A 26 -10.25 -10.29 8.86
CA LYS A 26 -11.71 -10.18 8.81
C LYS A 26 -12.21 -10.56 7.43
N LEU A 27 -12.94 -11.66 7.28
CA LEU A 27 -13.59 -12.00 6.01
C LEU A 27 -14.74 -11.03 5.70
N GLY A 28 -14.84 -10.58 4.46
CA GLY A 28 -15.96 -9.74 4.02
C GLY A 28 -15.66 -8.86 2.82
N THR A 29 -16.71 -8.19 2.33
CA THR A 29 -16.60 -7.19 1.25
C THR A 29 -16.95 -5.81 1.79
N LEU A 30 -16.44 -4.78 1.11
CA LEU A 30 -16.83 -3.41 1.41
C LEU A 30 -18.14 -3.10 0.68
N SER A 31 -19.03 -2.37 1.34
CA SER A 31 -20.14 -1.71 0.65
C SER A 31 -19.64 -0.67 -0.35
N ASP A 32 -20.48 -0.25 -1.29
CA ASP A 32 -20.08 0.74 -2.32
C ASP A 32 -19.56 2.05 -1.71
N ASN A 33 -20.18 2.53 -0.63
CA ASN A 33 -19.77 3.75 0.06
C ASN A 33 -18.42 3.58 0.77
N GLU A 34 -18.20 2.43 1.41
CA GLU A 34 -16.90 2.11 2.04
C GLU A 34 -15.81 1.99 0.98
N LEU A 35 -16.10 1.33 -0.15
CA LEU A 35 -15.16 1.18 -1.26
C LEU A 35 -14.75 2.53 -1.84
N ILE A 36 -15.69 3.47 -1.99
CA ILE A 36 -15.40 4.85 -2.41
C ILE A 36 -14.47 5.53 -1.39
N THR A 37 -14.79 5.41 -0.10
CA THR A 37 -14.01 6.02 0.98
C THR A 37 -12.58 5.49 1.01
N VAL A 38 -12.41 4.17 0.90
CA VAL A 38 -11.10 3.53 0.83
C VAL A 38 -10.31 3.99 -0.40
N LYS A 39 -10.93 4.03 -1.58
CA LYS A 39 -10.27 4.51 -2.81
C LYS A 39 -9.82 5.98 -2.69
N GLN A 40 -10.60 6.81 -2.02
CA GLN A 40 -10.26 8.20 -1.73
C GLN A 40 -9.09 8.31 -0.72
N ALA A 41 -9.07 7.45 0.31
CA ALA A 41 -7.98 7.38 1.26
C ALA A 41 -6.66 6.97 0.56
N ILE A 42 -6.68 5.88 -0.23
CA ILE A 42 -5.54 5.44 -1.04
C ILE A 42 -5.05 6.57 -1.95
N THR A 43 -5.96 7.24 -2.66
CA THR A 43 -5.61 8.32 -3.57
C THR A 43 -4.99 9.52 -2.83
N SER A 44 -5.45 9.80 -1.62
CA SER A 44 -4.89 10.86 -0.78
C SER A 44 -3.49 10.51 -0.29
N SER A 45 -3.26 9.27 0.15
CA SER A 45 -1.94 8.78 0.56
C SER A 45 -0.92 8.78 -0.59
N LEU A 46 -1.35 8.42 -1.80
CA LEU A 46 -0.49 8.42 -2.98
C LEU A 46 0.02 9.81 -3.41
N LYS A 47 -0.53 10.91 -2.87
CA LYS A 47 -0.01 12.28 -3.11
C LYS A 47 1.36 12.50 -2.48
N TYR A 48 1.70 11.72 -1.46
CA TYR A 48 2.97 11.79 -0.76
C TYR A 48 4.08 11.02 -1.50
N ILE A 49 3.71 10.02 -2.31
CA ILE A 49 4.60 9.21 -3.13
C ILE A 49 4.68 9.82 -4.54
N LYS A 50 5.58 10.78 -4.74
CA LYS A 50 5.70 11.58 -5.98
C LYS A 50 7.12 11.56 -6.53
N SER A 51 7.30 12.02 -7.76
CA SER A 51 8.62 12.10 -8.38
C SER A 51 9.56 13.02 -7.58
N TYR A 52 10.85 12.69 -7.54
CA TYR A 52 11.86 13.58 -6.99
C TYR A 52 12.44 14.48 -8.09
N THR A 53 12.29 15.79 -7.94
CA THR A 53 12.83 16.80 -8.86
C THR A 53 13.59 17.91 -8.12
N GLY A 54 13.92 17.68 -6.84
CA GLY A 54 14.54 18.67 -5.96
C GLY A 54 16.07 18.58 -5.90
N PRO A 55 16.75 19.60 -5.35
CA PRO A 55 18.19 19.55 -5.08
C PRO A 55 18.51 18.60 -3.92
N SER A 56 19.67 17.95 -3.92
CA SER A 56 20.04 16.91 -2.93
C SER A 56 19.82 17.29 -1.46
N ARG A 57 19.93 18.57 -1.08
CA ARG A 57 19.63 19.04 0.28
C ARG A 57 18.19 18.77 0.76
N THR A 58 17.24 18.57 -0.17
CA THR A 58 15.83 18.24 0.14
C THR A 58 15.53 16.76 0.11
N TRP A 59 16.52 15.92 -0.20
CA TRP A 59 16.34 14.49 -0.43
C TRP A 59 15.79 13.77 0.81
N PHE A 60 16.32 14.04 2.00
CA PHE A 60 15.80 13.45 3.25
C PHE A 60 14.35 13.85 3.55
N ALA A 61 13.98 15.12 3.30
CA ALA A 61 12.60 15.57 3.48
C ALA A 61 11.66 14.90 2.48
N TYR A 62 12.16 14.60 1.28
CA TYR A 62 11.45 13.82 0.28
C TYR A 62 11.27 12.36 0.70
N GLN A 63 12.31 11.69 1.22
CA GLN A 63 12.19 10.32 1.76
C GLN A 63 11.17 10.24 2.90
N ASN A 64 11.17 11.23 3.81
CA ASN A 64 10.13 11.34 4.85
C ASN A 64 8.72 11.46 4.26
N SER A 65 8.56 12.10 3.10
CA SER A 65 7.28 12.16 2.39
C SER A 65 6.89 10.79 1.83
N LEU A 66 7.83 10.03 1.27
CA LEU A 66 7.53 8.66 0.81
C LEU A 66 7.05 7.80 1.98
N SER A 67 7.77 7.85 3.10
CA SER A 67 7.41 7.07 4.29
C SER A 67 6.06 7.45 4.86
N GLU A 68 5.72 8.74 4.93
CA GLU A 68 4.38 9.18 5.31
C GLU A 68 3.29 8.63 4.37
N GLY A 69 3.57 8.55 3.07
CA GLY A 69 2.68 7.93 2.10
C GLY A 69 2.47 6.44 2.35
N CYS A 70 3.56 5.71 2.57
CA CYS A 70 3.55 4.28 2.88
C CYS A 70 2.82 4.01 4.20
N ASN A 71 3.16 4.69 5.29
CA ASN A 71 2.49 4.55 6.60
C ASN A 71 0.98 4.77 6.52
N ARG A 72 0.52 5.79 5.77
CA ARG A 72 -0.92 6.02 5.56
C ARG A 72 -1.58 4.92 4.77
N LEU A 73 -0.90 4.35 3.77
CA LEU A 73 -1.40 3.20 3.05
C LEU A 73 -1.43 1.98 3.97
N SER A 74 -0.41 1.74 4.80
CA SER A 74 -0.35 0.65 5.77
C SER A 74 -1.58 0.63 6.67
N VAL A 75 -1.97 1.77 7.24
CA VAL A 75 -3.20 1.90 8.05
C VAL A 75 -4.45 1.50 7.25
N VAL A 76 -4.60 2.03 6.04
CA VAL A 76 -5.78 1.73 5.20
C VAL A 76 -5.85 0.24 4.86
N ILE A 77 -4.71 -0.37 4.51
CA ILE A 77 -4.63 -1.79 4.14
C ILE A 77 -4.92 -2.69 5.34
N SER A 78 -4.39 -2.35 6.52
CA SER A 78 -4.59 -3.10 7.76
C SER A 78 -6.04 -3.21 8.22
N ASP A 79 -6.90 -2.30 7.77
CA ASP A 79 -8.33 -2.33 8.09
C ASP A 79 -9.19 -3.02 7.03
N LEU A 80 -8.63 -3.38 5.86
CA LEU A 80 -9.41 -4.00 4.79
C LEU A 80 -9.90 -5.39 5.16
N PRO A 81 -11.17 -5.72 4.87
CA PRO A 81 -11.63 -7.09 4.95
C PRO A 81 -11.00 -7.93 3.84
N VAL A 82 -10.83 -9.23 4.09
CA VAL A 82 -10.31 -10.21 3.17
C VAL A 82 -11.43 -10.65 2.22
N SER A 83 -11.25 -10.32 0.94
CA SER A 83 -12.06 -10.83 -0.18
C SER A 83 -11.37 -10.58 -1.50
N ILE A 84 -11.87 -11.22 -2.57
CA ILE A 84 -11.45 -10.93 -3.95
C ILE A 84 -11.55 -9.43 -4.33
N GLN A 85 -12.55 -8.71 -3.78
CA GLN A 85 -12.78 -7.29 -4.09
C GLN A 85 -11.63 -6.41 -3.57
N THR A 86 -11.22 -6.61 -2.31
CA THR A 86 -10.14 -5.86 -1.68
C THR A 86 -8.77 -6.35 -2.15
N ALA A 87 -8.60 -7.65 -2.42
CA ALA A 87 -7.41 -8.17 -3.08
C ALA A 87 -7.18 -7.49 -4.44
N GLY A 88 -8.22 -7.37 -5.27
CA GLY A 88 -8.14 -6.65 -6.54
C GLY A 88 -7.78 -5.18 -6.39
N LEU A 89 -8.29 -4.52 -5.34
CA LEU A 89 -7.93 -3.13 -5.01
C LEU A 89 -6.44 -2.99 -4.67
N LEU A 90 -5.88 -3.94 -3.92
CA LEU A 90 -4.45 -3.94 -3.56
C LEU A 90 -3.56 -4.22 -4.76
N ILE A 91 -3.94 -5.15 -5.64
CA ILE A 91 -3.24 -5.38 -6.92
C ILE A 91 -3.19 -4.11 -7.76
N ASP A 92 -4.29 -3.36 -7.82
CA ASP A 92 -4.35 -2.08 -8.54
C ASP A 92 -3.47 -1.01 -7.90
N LEU A 93 -3.38 -0.99 -6.57
CA LEU A 93 -2.45 -0.13 -5.85
C LEU A 93 -0.99 -0.48 -6.18
N LEU A 94 -0.61 -1.77 -6.11
CA LEU A 94 0.74 -2.24 -6.40
C LEU A 94 1.17 -1.87 -7.82
N LEU A 95 0.32 -2.09 -8.82
CA LEU A 95 0.61 -1.71 -10.21
C LEU A 95 0.79 -0.19 -10.39
N ARG A 96 0.12 0.64 -9.58
CA ARG A 96 0.30 2.10 -9.60
C ARG A 96 1.62 2.52 -8.95
N LEU A 97 2.02 1.86 -7.87
CA LEU A 97 3.30 2.10 -7.21
C LEU A 97 4.47 1.62 -8.08
N ASP A 98 4.35 0.43 -8.67
CA ASP A 98 5.31 -0.10 -9.63
C ASP A 98 5.54 0.88 -10.79
N LYS A 99 4.45 1.37 -11.42
CA LYS A 99 4.55 2.39 -12.47
C LYS A 99 5.27 3.67 -11.99
N LYS A 100 5.03 4.10 -10.75
CA LYS A 100 5.68 5.28 -10.15
C LYS A 100 7.18 5.08 -9.99
N LEU A 101 7.62 3.89 -9.62
CA LEU A 101 9.04 3.51 -9.53
C LEU A 101 9.68 3.39 -10.92
N CYS A 102 9.07 2.65 -11.83
CA CYS A 102 9.64 2.37 -13.15
C CYS A 102 9.77 3.61 -14.04
N THR A 103 8.72 4.43 -14.07
CA THR A 103 8.56 5.50 -15.08
C THR A 103 8.08 6.82 -14.50
N GLY A 104 7.66 6.83 -13.23
CA GLY A 104 7.10 8.01 -12.57
C GLY A 104 8.14 8.88 -11.86
N GLY A 105 9.42 8.55 -11.91
CA GLY A 105 10.51 9.36 -11.36
C GLY A 105 10.55 9.42 -9.83
N VAL A 106 9.89 8.48 -9.14
CA VAL A 106 10.10 8.28 -7.70
C VAL A 106 11.52 7.81 -7.49
N ASP A 107 12.30 8.58 -6.74
CA ASP A 107 13.61 8.16 -6.24
C ASP A 107 13.40 7.30 -4.99
N ASP A 108 13.57 5.99 -5.13
CA ASP A 108 13.40 5.02 -4.05
C ASP A 108 14.75 4.46 -3.57
N SER A 109 15.80 5.28 -3.59
CA SER A 109 17.15 4.83 -3.21
C SER A 109 17.26 4.39 -1.74
N ASP A 110 16.31 4.77 -0.88
CA ASP A 110 16.21 4.31 0.53
C ASP A 110 15.33 3.05 0.68
N GLY A 111 14.72 2.58 -0.43
CA GLY A 111 13.93 1.35 -0.48
C GLY A 111 12.55 1.41 0.18
N GLU A 112 12.08 2.59 0.56
CA GLU A 112 10.82 2.77 1.30
C GLU A 112 9.60 2.27 0.53
N VAL A 113 9.48 2.60 -0.76
CA VAL A 113 8.32 2.23 -1.58
C VAL A 113 8.44 0.78 -2.06
N GLY A 114 9.65 0.35 -2.44
CA GLY A 114 9.94 -1.04 -2.80
C GLY A 114 9.67 -2.01 -1.65
N GLY A 115 10.16 -1.70 -0.45
CA GLY A 115 9.89 -2.49 0.75
C GLY A 115 8.40 -2.54 1.08
N PHE A 116 7.69 -1.41 0.99
CA PHE A 116 6.24 -1.38 1.16
C PHE A 116 5.49 -2.26 0.15
N ILE A 117 5.93 -2.32 -1.11
CA ILE A 117 5.33 -3.22 -2.12
C ILE A 117 5.47 -4.69 -1.68
N GLU A 118 6.64 -5.10 -1.20
CA GLU A 118 6.89 -6.47 -0.73
C GLU A 118 5.99 -6.80 0.48
N GLU A 119 5.83 -5.89 1.42
CA GLU A 119 4.96 -6.07 2.58
C GLU A 119 3.47 -6.22 2.19
N VAL A 120 3.00 -5.45 1.20
CA VAL A 120 1.63 -5.62 0.68
C VAL A 120 1.47 -6.95 -0.06
N VAL A 121 2.52 -7.45 -0.71
CA VAL A 121 2.53 -8.80 -1.30
C VAL A 121 2.37 -9.87 -0.22
N GLU A 122 3.04 -9.74 0.92
CA GLU A 122 2.85 -10.64 2.06
C GLU A 122 1.39 -10.62 2.58
N VAL A 123 0.78 -9.43 2.71
CA VAL A 123 -0.63 -9.30 3.07
C VAL A 123 -1.55 -10.00 2.05
N LEU A 124 -1.27 -9.88 0.75
CA LEU A 124 -2.03 -10.59 -0.28
C LEU A 124 -1.87 -12.10 -0.22
N GLN A 125 -0.69 -12.60 0.15
CA GLN A 125 -0.51 -14.04 0.42
C GLN A 125 -1.32 -14.49 1.64
N GLU A 126 -1.41 -13.67 2.69
CA GLU A 126 -2.30 -13.94 3.83
C GLU A 126 -3.77 -13.92 3.44
N PHE A 127 -4.19 -12.99 2.58
CA PHE A 127 -5.54 -12.96 2.02
C PHE A 127 -5.87 -14.27 1.31
N ALA A 128 -4.97 -14.77 0.47
CA ALA A 128 -5.16 -16.04 -0.26
C ALA A 128 -5.19 -17.27 0.67
N LYS A 129 -4.50 -17.24 1.81
CA LYS A 129 -4.57 -18.30 2.83
C LYS A 129 -5.93 -18.32 3.53
N LEU A 130 -6.52 -17.15 3.79
CA LEU A 130 -7.80 -17.01 4.49
C LEU A 130 -9.01 -17.19 3.56
N ASP A 131 -8.93 -16.65 2.35
CA ASP A 131 -9.94 -16.78 1.30
C ASP A 131 -9.24 -17.14 -0.03
N PRO A 132 -9.23 -18.44 -0.39
CA PRO A 132 -8.66 -18.91 -1.65
C PRO A 132 -9.28 -18.28 -2.91
N SER A 133 -10.44 -17.64 -2.83
CA SER A 133 -10.98 -16.93 -4.00
C SER A 133 -10.17 -15.67 -4.36
N CYS A 134 -9.37 -15.14 -3.42
CA CYS A 134 -8.48 -13.99 -3.66
C CYS A 134 -7.44 -14.26 -4.75
N VAL A 135 -7.06 -15.52 -4.95
CA VAL A 135 -6.21 -16.00 -6.05
C VAL A 135 -6.67 -15.48 -7.41
N ASN A 136 -7.98 -15.44 -7.64
CA ASN A 136 -8.55 -14.98 -8.90
C ASN A 136 -8.25 -13.50 -9.18
N ALA A 137 -8.00 -12.68 -8.15
CA ALA A 137 -7.59 -11.29 -8.35
C ALA A 137 -6.16 -11.20 -8.93
N PHE A 138 -5.30 -12.20 -8.68
CA PHE A 138 -3.91 -12.19 -9.12
C PHE A 138 -3.78 -12.53 -10.61
N ASP A 139 -4.85 -13.02 -11.25
CA ASP A 139 -4.89 -13.24 -12.70
C ASP A 139 -4.55 -11.98 -13.50
N LYS A 140 -4.80 -10.79 -12.94
CA LYS A 140 -4.41 -9.52 -13.53
C LYS A 140 -2.90 -9.37 -13.72
N LEU A 141 -2.09 -10.13 -12.97
CA LEU A 141 -0.63 -10.15 -13.04
C LEU A 141 -0.10 -11.15 -14.07
N LYS A 142 -0.93 -12.08 -14.58
CA LYS A 142 -0.50 -13.04 -15.59
C LYS A 142 0.04 -12.31 -16.82
N ASN A 143 1.19 -12.75 -17.31
CA ASN A 143 1.90 -12.17 -18.46
C ASN A 143 2.31 -10.70 -18.26
N ARG A 144 2.49 -10.26 -17.02
CA ARG A 144 3.07 -8.95 -16.70
C ARG A 144 4.38 -9.14 -15.96
N GLU A 145 5.39 -8.41 -16.40
CA GLU A 145 6.65 -8.26 -15.67
C GLU A 145 6.60 -6.93 -14.92
N THR A 146 6.84 -6.97 -13.61
CA THR A 146 6.93 -5.78 -12.76
C THR A 146 8.39 -5.43 -12.53
N CYS A 147 8.70 -4.18 -12.14
CA CYS A 147 10.08 -3.69 -12.09
C CYS A 147 10.99 -4.45 -11.12
N PHE A 148 10.40 -5.16 -10.16
CA PHE A 148 11.14 -5.91 -9.14
C PHE A 148 10.69 -7.37 -9.02
N GLY A 149 9.83 -7.85 -9.94
CA GLY A 149 9.37 -9.24 -9.95
C GLY A 149 8.47 -9.60 -8.76
N TRP A 150 7.84 -8.61 -8.12
CA TRP A 150 6.99 -8.80 -6.93
C TRP A 150 5.71 -9.59 -7.23
N GLU A 151 5.33 -9.74 -8.51
CA GLU A 151 4.22 -10.59 -8.94
C GLU A 151 4.50 -12.09 -8.75
N LYS A 152 5.78 -12.50 -8.79
CA LYS A 152 6.19 -13.90 -8.77
C LYS A 152 5.69 -14.65 -7.53
N PRO A 153 5.86 -14.17 -6.29
CA PRO A 153 5.32 -14.86 -5.12
C PRO A 153 3.79 -15.02 -5.16
N LEU A 154 3.05 -14.05 -5.70
CA LEU A 154 1.59 -14.13 -5.82
C LEU A 154 1.17 -15.19 -6.85
N LEU A 155 1.85 -15.23 -8.01
CA LEU A 155 1.56 -16.21 -9.07
C LEU A 155 2.01 -17.63 -8.73
N LYS A 156 2.94 -17.80 -7.78
CA LYS A 156 3.38 -19.12 -7.25
C LYS A 156 2.50 -19.67 -6.13
N THR A 157 1.50 -18.90 -5.67
CA THR A 157 0.61 -19.35 -4.58
C THR A 157 -0.40 -20.40 -5.07
N PHE A 158 -0.27 -20.87 -6.33
CA PHE A 158 -1.16 -21.81 -7.02
C PHE A 158 -0.36 -22.98 -7.62
#